data_AF-A0A241WIJ0-F1
#
_entry.id   AF-A0A241WIJ0-F1
#
_cell.length_a   1.000
_cell.length_b   1.000
_cell.length_c   1.000
_cell.angle_alpha   90.00
_cell.angle_beta   90.00
_cell.angle_gamma   90.00
#
_symmetry.space_group_name_H-M   'P 1'
#
loop_
_entity.id
_entity.type
_entity.pdbx_description
1 polymer ?
#
loop_
_entity_poly.entity_id
_entity_poly.type
_entity_poly.pdbx_seq_one_letter_code
_entity_poly.pdbx_strand_id
1 'polypeptide(L)'
;MQKNIGFLIKESKNLNTIEEAIKELEVASVSFHSFWQEENLDDCYKQSNIAFQKIDFIVNEVMRRRDDLKRSQSYENSSFKKCIQEKSGYIFLNASRAEMEKLSLITKGNAALPAPIRSIVIDELEYEKLLNKIKHRNENQVDFRFDDQNHILVFGVDGYKNQPQSIVEVNITNFCNLSRKIASISD
;
A
#
# COMPACT_ATOMS: atom_id res chain seq x y z
N MET A 1 25.48 -28.16 18.86
CA MET A 1 24.18 -28.70 18.42
C MET A 1 23.82 -27.99 17.12
N GLN A 2 24.03 -28.66 15.98
CA GLN A 2 23.91 -28.08 14.64
C GLN A 2 22.42 -28.12 14.24
N LYS A 3 21.77 -26.96 14.09
CA LYS A 3 20.39 -26.91 13.57
C LYS A 3 20.42 -27.26 12.09
N ASN A 4 19.91 -28.44 11.75
CA ASN A 4 19.72 -28.88 10.38
C ASN A 4 18.66 -27.95 9.75
N ILE A 5 19.08 -27.09 8.81
CA ILE A 5 18.16 -26.23 8.04
C ILE A 5 17.60 -27.11 6.91
N GLY A 6 16.67 -28.00 7.23
CA GLY A 6 15.87 -28.67 6.22
C GLY A 6 14.85 -27.69 5.63
N PHE A 7 14.67 -27.69 4.31
CA PHE A 7 13.58 -26.94 3.67
C PHE A 7 12.23 -27.47 4.19
N LEU A 8 11.45 -26.60 4.84
CA LEU A 8 10.11 -26.93 5.32
C LEU A 8 9.13 -26.84 4.14
N ILE A 9 8.82 -27.97 3.51
CA ILE A 9 7.82 -28.04 2.44
C ILE A 9 6.44 -28.18 3.09
N LYS A 10 5.59 -27.16 2.93
CA LYS A 10 4.17 -27.22 3.28
C LYS A 10 3.37 -27.59 2.02
N GLU A 11 2.47 -28.56 2.09
CA GLU A 11 1.50 -28.82 1.01
C GLU A 11 0.70 -27.55 0.75
N SER A 12 0.76 -27.03 -0.49
CA SER A 12 0.02 -25.85 -0.89
C SER A 12 -1.43 -26.22 -1.19
N LYS A 13 -2.34 -25.91 -0.27
CA LYS A 13 -3.72 -25.66 -0.65
C LYS A 13 -3.77 -24.23 -1.18
N ASN A 14 -4.04 -24.07 -2.48
CA ASN A 14 -4.32 -22.78 -3.11
C ASN A 14 -5.59 -22.18 -2.48
N LEU A 15 -5.45 -21.45 -1.39
CA LEU A 15 -6.48 -20.60 -0.85
C LEU A 15 -5.90 -19.19 -0.89
N ASN A 16 -6.18 -18.43 -1.96
CA ASN A 16 -5.84 -17.00 -2.05
C ASN A 16 -6.53 -16.26 -0.90
N THR A 17 -5.92 -16.26 0.28
CA THR A 17 -6.40 -15.61 1.49
C THR A 17 -5.74 -14.25 1.61
N ILE A 18 -6.38 -13.35 2.36
CA ILE A 18 -5.78 -12.05 2.66
C ILE A 18 -4.45 -12.21 3.41
N GLU A 19 -4.33 -13.21 4.29
CA GLU A 19 -3.10 -13.50 5.03
C GLU A 19 -1.95 -13.95 4.13
N GLU A 20 -2.23 -14.76 3.11
CA GLU A 20 -1.24 -15.16 2.11
C GLU A 20 -0.83 -13.97 1.25
N ALA A 21 -1.79 -13.15 0.80
CA ALA A 21 -1.51 -11.96 0.03
C ALA A 21 -0.63 -10.94 0.80
N ILE A 22 -0.88 -10.76 2.10
CA ILE A 22 -0.05 -9.91 2.96
C ILE A 22 1.39 -10.42 3.01
N LYS A 23 1.58 -11.73 3.24
CA LYS A 23 2.92 -12.33 3.30
C LYS A 23 3.67 -12.19 1.97
N GLU A 24 2.97 -12.43 0.86
CA GLU A 24 3.57 -12.27 -0.47
C GLU A 24 3.93 -10.82 -0.77
N LEU A 25 3.12 -9.85 -0.33
CA LEU A 25 3.46 -8.43 -0.43
C LEU A 25 4.71 -8.08 0.39
N GLU A 26 4.84 -8.60 1.61
CA GLU A 26 6.03 -8.39 2.45
C GLU A 26 7.29 -8.99 1.80
N VAL A 27 7.19 -10.22 1.26
CA VAL A 27 8.28 -10.86 0.53
C VAL A 27 8.65 -10.05 -0.70
N ALA A 28 7.66 -9.65 -1.51
CA ALA A 28 7.90 -8.84 -2.71
C ALA A 28 8.59 -7.51 -2.35
N SER A 29 8.20 -6.86 -1.25
CA SER A 29 8.83 -5.64 -0.77
C SER A 29 10.31 -5.83 -0.39
N VAL A 30 10.62 -6.89 0.36
CA VAL A 30 12.00 -7.21 0.76
C VAL A 30 12.86 -7.59 -0.45
N SER A 31 12.34 -8.46 -1.32
CA SER A 31 13.04 -8.87 -2.54
C SER A 31 13.26 -7.68 -3.47
N PHE A 32 12.27 -6.82 -3.64
CA PHE A 32 12.39 -5.59 -4.42
C PHE A 32 13.52 -4.70 -3.90
N HIS A 33 13.62 -4.51 -2.58
CA HIS A 33 14.72 -3.75 -1.99
C HIS A 33 16.09 -4.37 -2.28
N SER A 34 16.23 -5.70 -2.14
CA SER A 34 17.49 -6.40 -2.46
C SER A 34 17.91 -6.20 -3.91
N PHE A 35 16.99 -6.45 -4.85
CA PHE A 35 17.27 -6.28 -6.29
C PHE A 35 17.55 -4.82 -6.66
N TRP A 36 16.93 -3.87 -5.95
CA TRP A 36 17.19 -2.45 -6.15
C TRP A 36 18.62 -2.07 -5.77
N GLN A 37 19.14 -2.59 -4.66
CA GLN A 37 20.55 -2.39 -4.25
C GLN A 37 21.54 -3.05 -5.22
N GLU A 38 21.13 -4.12 -5.89
CA GLU A 38 21.92 -4.84 -6.89
C GLU A 38 21.80 -4.25 -8.31
N GLU A 39 21.04 -3.16 -8.48
CA GLU A 39 20.71 -2.56 -9.78
C GLU A 39 20.04 -3.55 -10.77
N ASN A 40 19.40 -4.60 -10.26
CA ASN A 40 18.72 -5.62 -11.05
C ASN A 40 17.27 -5.20 -11.36
N LEU A 41 17.13 -4.34 -12.37
CA LEU A 41 15.84 -3.74 -12.73
C LEU A 41 14.80 -4.76 -13.19
N ASP A 42 15.18 -5.84 -13.87
CA ASP A 42 14.24 -6.85 -14.36
C ASP A 42 13.54 -7.56 -13.20
N ASP A 43 14.28 -7.93 -12.16
CA ASP A 43 13.69 -8.53 -10.98
C ASP A 43 12.94 -7.50 -10.12
N CYS A 44 13.39 -6.23 -10.07
CA CYS A 44 12.58 -5.15 -9.52
C CYS A 44 11.20 -5.02 -10.21
N TYR A 45 11.13 -5.10 -11.53
CA TYR A 45 9.85 -5.06 -12.26
C TYR A 45 8.95 -6.25 -11.92
N LYS A 46 9.53 -7.46 -11.82
CA LYS A 46 8.77 -8.66 -11.42
C LYS A 46 8.20 -8.52 -10.01
N GLN A 47 9.02 -8.10 -9.05
CA GLN A 47 8.56 -7.92 -7.67
C GLN A 47 7.54 -6.78 -7.55
N SER A 48 7.67 -5.70 -8.33
CA SER A 48 6.68 -4.63 -8.39
C SER A 48 5.33 -5.15 -8.87
N ASN A 49 5.30 -5.94 -9.95
CA ASN A 49 4.07 -6.52 -10.48
C ASN A 49 3.38 -7.42 -9.45
N ILE A 50 4.16 -8.26 -8.75
CA ILE A 50 3.63 -9.09 -7.65
C ILE A 50 3.06 -8.19 -6.55
N ALA A 51 3.81 -7.18 -6.10
CA ALA A 51 3.38 -6.26 -5.05
C ALA A 51 2.05 -5.58 -5.39
N PHE A 52 1.90 -5.00 -6.59
CA PHE A 52 0.65 -4.35 -7.00
C PHE A 52 -0.53 -5.32 -7.07
N GLN A 53 -0.33 -6.53 -7.60
CA GLN A 53 -1.38 -7.55 -7.61
C GLN A 53 -1.86 -7.89 -6.19
N LYS A 54 -0.94 -7.99 -5.22
CA LYS A 54 -1.30 -8.29 -3.82
C LYS A 54 -1.92 -7.10 -3.12
N ILE A 55 -1.44 -5.87 -3.37
CA ILE A 55 -2.07 -4.64 -2.89
C ILE A 55 -3.52 -4.56 -3.37
N ASP A 56 -3.78 -4.76 -4.66
CA ASP A 56 -5.14 -4.71 -5.22
C ASP A 56 -6.05 -5.79 -4.64
N PHE A 57 -5.53 -7.01 -4.47
CA PHE A 57 -6.26 -8.09 -3.82
C PHE A 57 -6.65 -7.72 -2.38
N ILE A 58 -5.68 -7.27 -1.57
CA ILE A 58 -5.92 -6.88 -0.17
C ILE A 58 -6.94 -5.74 -0.10
N VAL A 59 -6.79 -4.71 -0.92
CA VAL A 59 -7.74 -3.57 -0.97
C VAL A 59 -9.15 -4.07 -1.26
N ASN A 60 -9.32 -4.93 -2.25
CA ASN A 60 -10.63 -5.44 -2.62
C ASN A 60 -11.26 -6.29 -1.51
N GLU A 61 -10.50 -7.18 -0.87
CA GLU A 61 -11.02 -8.03 0.21
C GLU A 61 -11.41 -7.21 1.47
N VAL A 62 -10.57 -6.26 1.87
CA VAL A 62 -10.89 -5.39 3.03
C VAL A 62 -12.13 -4.55 2.75
N MET A 63 -12.21 -3.97 1.55
CA MET A 63 -13.36 -3.13 1.16
C MET A 63 -14.65 -3.95 1.03
N ARG A 64 -14.57 -5.19 0.53
CA ARG A 64 -15.72 -6.11 0.50
C ARG A 64 -16.21 -6.42 1.92
N ARG A 65 -15.30 -6.79 2.82
CA ARG A 65 -15.64 -7.06 4.23
C ARG A 65 -16.30 -5.85 4.91
N ARG A 66 -15.79 -4.65 4.66
CA ARG A 66 -16.41 -3.41 5.15
C ARG A 66 -17.85 -3.28 4.66
N ASP A 67 -18.08 -3.49 3.37
CA ASP A 67 -19.40 -3.33 2.77
C ASP A 67 -20.39 -4.38 3.30
N ASP A 68 -19.94 -5.61 3.53
CA ASP A 68 -20.74 -6.67 4.16
C ASP A 68 -21.14 -6.30 5.60
N LEU A 69 -20.20 -5.79 6.42
CA LEU A 69 -20.48 -5.33 7.78
C LEU A 69 -21.43 -4.11 7.83
N LYS A 70 -21.32 -3.20 6.85
CA LYS A 70 -22.24 -2.06 6.72
C LYS A 70 -23.66 -2.54 6.37
N ARG A 71 -23.79 -3.60 5.58
CA ARG A 71 -25.09 -4.20 5.24
C ARG A 71 -25.73 -4.94 6.41
N SER A 72 -24.93 -5.59 7.26
CA SER A 72 -25.43 -6.32 8.45
C SER A 72 -25.72 -5.42 9.66
N GLN A 73 -25.59 -4.08 9.53
CA GLN A 73 -25.78 -3.09 10.60
C GLN A 73 -24.87 -3.30 11.84
N SER A 74 -23.83 -4.13 11.75
CA SER A 74 -22.86 -4.38 12.83
C SER A 74 -21.62 -3.49 12.77
N TYR A 75 -21.47 -2.70 11.71
CA TYR A 75 -20.26 -1.91 11.44
C TYR A 75 -19.93 -0.87 12.52
N GLU A 76 -20.90 -0.07 12.98
CA GLU A 76 -20.64 1.14 13.77
C GLU A 76 -19.87 0.92 15.08
N ASN A 77 -20.02 -0.25 15.70
CA ASN A 77 -19.38 -0.63 16.96
C ASN A 77 -18.37 -1.79 16.81
N SER A 78 -18.11 -2.23 15.58
CA SER A 78 -17.20 -3.34 15.27
C SER A 78 -15.75 -3.00 15.60
N SER A 79 -14.97 -4.02 15.98
CA SER A 79 -13.51 -3.97 16.03
C SER A 79 -12.94 -3.61 14.67
N PHE A 80 -13.58 -4.08 13.60
CA PHE A 80 -13.24 -3.75 12.21
C PHE A 80 -13.24 -2.23 11.96
N LYS A 81 -14.29 -1.51 12.36
CA LYS A 81 -14.37 -0.06 12.16
C LYS A 81 -13.26 0.68 12.91
N LYS A 82 -12.97 0.28 14.15
CA LYS A 82 -11.85 0.89 14.91
C LYS A 82 -10.52 0.69 14.18
N CYS A 83 -10.28 -0.53 13.68
CA CYS A 83 -9.04 -0.86 12.97
C CYS A 83 -8.91 -0.13 11.62
N ILE A 84 -9.99 -0.02 10.84
CA ILE A 84 -9.95 0.64 9.51
C ILE A 84 -9.88 2.18 9.62
N GLN A 85 -10.12 2.74 10.81
CA GLN A 85 -9.94 4.16 11.11
C GLN A 85 -8.54 4.50 11.65
N GLU A 86 -7.66 3.51 11.88
CA GLU A 86 -6.26 3.77 12.24
C GLU A 86 -5.54 4.55 11.12
N LYS A 87 -4.57 5.39 11.50
CA LYS A 87 -3.76 6.17 10.56
C LYS A 87 -2.76 5.27 9.85
N SER A 88 -2.62 5.43 8.55
CA SER A 88 -1.86 4.49 7.71
C SER A 88 -0.95 5.10 6.66
N GLY A 89 -0.97 6.42 6.50
CA GLY A 89 -0.16 7.12 5.52
C GLY A 89 -0.40 8.62 5.58
N TYR A 90 0.12 9.32 4.58
CA TYR A 90 -0.01 10.77 4.47
C TYR A 90 -0.56 11.15 3.10
N ILE A 91 -1.27 12.27 3.05
CA ILE A 91 -1.85 12.80 1.83
C ILE A 91 -1.49 14.28 1.66
N PHE A 92 -1.00 14.62 0.48
CA PHE A 92 -0.87 15.97 -0.03
C PHE A 92 -2.12 16.29 -0.87
N LEU A 93 -3.00 17.11 -0.32
CA LEU A 93 -4.28 17.47 -0.94
C LEU A 93 -4.13 18.62 -1.95
N ASN A 94 -5.06 18.68 -2.91
CA ASN A 94 -5.13 19.72 -3.94
C ASN A 94 -3.84 19.82 -4.76
N ALA A 95 -3.25 18.66 -5.09
CA ALA A 95 -2.04 18.60 -5.90
C ALA A 95 -2.28 19.30 -7.24
N SER A 96 -1.36 20.17 -7.63
CA SER A 96 -1.33 20.74 -8.98
C SER A 96 -0.87 19.70 -10.00
N ARG A 97 -1.17 19.94 -11.28
CA ARG A 97 -0.67 19.08 -12.36
C ARG A 97 0.85 19.01 -12.39
N ALA A 98 1.52 20.15 -12.18
CA ALA A 98 2.97 20.22 -12.11
C ALA A 98 3.55 19.40 -10.94
N GLU A 99 2.86 19.32 -9.80
CA GLU A 99 3.29 18.49 -8.67
C GLU A 99 3.12 17.00 -8.96
N MET A 100 2.02 16.59 -9.60
CA MET A 100 1.86 15.19 -9.99
C MET A 100 2.81 14.77 -11.11
N GLU A 101 3.06 15.63 -12.09
CA GLU A 101 4.04 15.38 -13.17
C GLU A 101 5.46 15.21 -12.63
N LYS A 102 5.81 15.88 -11.51
CA LYS A 102 7.11 15.66 -10.86
C LYS A 102 7.30 14.21 -10.42
N LEU A 103 6.25 13.49 -10.01
CA LEU A 103 6.39 12.07 -9.64
C LEU A 103 6.90 11.22 -10.81
N SER A 104 6.49 11.53 -12.03
CA SER A 104 6.95 10.81 -13.24
C SER A 104 8.33 11.27 -13.72
N LEU A 105 8.80 12.43 -13.28
CA LEU A 105 10.07 13.05 -13.70
C LEU A 105 11.20 12.87 -12.69
N ILE A 106 10.89 12.44 -11.46
CA ILE A 106 11.88 12.15 -10.42
C ILE A 106 12.70 10.92 -10.79
N THR A 107 13.97 10.90 -10.40
CA THR A 107 14.80 9.70 -10.45
C THR A 107 14.16 8.62 -9.60
N LYS A 108 13.77 7.51 -10.23
CA LYS A 108 13.13 6.34 -9.58
C LYS A 108 13.76 6.03 -8.24
N GLY A 109 12.92 5.73 -7.24
CA GLY A 109 13.37 5.41 -5.88
C GLY A 109 13.63 6.63 -4.98
N ASN A 110 13.34 7.85 -5.44
CA ASN A 110 13.48 9.08 -4.66
C ASN A 110 12.14 9.82 -4.48
N ALA A 111 11.02 9.10 -4.55
CA ALA A 111 9.70 9.69 -4.48
C ALA A 111 9.40 10.25 -3.08
N ALA A 112 8.97 11.51 -3.02
CA ALA A 112 8.60 12.16 -1.77
C ALA A 112 7.31 12.97 -1.95
N LEU A 113 6.57 13.16 -0.86
CA LEU A 113 5.51 14.17 -0.85
C LEU A 113 6.11 15.55 -1.15
N PRO A 114 5.42 16.41 -1.92
CA PRO A 114 5.89 17.77 -2.13
C PRO A 114 6.03 18.50 -0.80
N ALA A 115 7.09 19.31 -0.68
CA ALA A 115 7.27 20.17 0.47
C ALA A 115 6.09 21.15 0.58
N PRO A 116 5.51 21.35 1.78
CA PRO A 116 4.38 22.25 1.94
C PRO A 116 4.80 23.70 1.67
N ILE A 117 4.39 24.25 0.53
CA ILE A 117 4.54 25.68 0.23
C ILE A 117 3.20 26.34 0.53
N ARG A 118 3.17 27.20 1.56
CA ARG A 118 2.07 28.10 1.96
C ARG A 118 0.65 27.59 1.66
N SER A 119 -0.01 27.06 2.69
CA SER A 119 -1.43 26.60 2.75
C SER A 119 -1.74 25.17 2.28
N ILE A 120 -0.74 24.41 1.82
CA ILE A 120 -0.95 22.99 1.48
C ILE A 120 -0.71 22.11 2.71
N VAL A 121 -1.73 21.34 3.09
CA VAL A 121 -1.74 20.50 4.29
C VAL A 121 -1.34 19.08 3.89
N ILE A 122 -0.23 18.60 4.44
CA ILE A 122 0.02 17.17 4.56
C ILE A 122 -0.81 16.69 5.74
N ASP A 123 -1.76 15.79 5.49
CA ASP A 123 -2.66 15.26 6.52
C ASP A 123 -2.43 13.76 6.71
N GLU A 124 -2.75 13.25 7.90
CA GLU A 124 -2.71 11.83 8.21
C GLU A 124 -3.93 11.12 7.64
N LEU A 125 -3.68 10.16 6.76
CA LEU A 125 -4.70 9.40 6.07
C LEU A 125 -5.11 8.18 6.89
N GLU A 126 -6.41 8.08 7.19
CA GLU A 126 -7.02 6.87 7.78
C GLU A 126 -6.98 5.71 6.79
N TYR A 127 -6.90 4.48 7.31
CA TYR A 127 -6.74 3.29 6.48
C TYR A 127 -7.85 3.12 5.44
N GLU A 128 -9.11 3.33 5.82
CA GLU A 128 -10.23 3.29 4.86
C GLU A 128 -10.05 4.28 3.70
N LYS A 129 -9.58 5.50 3.99
CA LYS A 129 -9.34 6.53 2.97
C LYS A 129 -8.15 6.15 2.11
N LEU A 130 -7.08 5.60 2.69
CA LEU A 130 -5.93 5.08 1.95
C LEU A 130 -6.35 3.97 0.97
N LEU A 131 -7.14 2.99 1.40
CA LEU A 131 -7.62 1.91 0.53
C LEU A 131 -8.39 2.45 -0.68
N ASN A 132 -9.27 3.44 -0.46
CA ASN A 132 -9.96 4.12 -1.56
C ASN A 132 -8.98 4.84 -2.50
N LYS A 133 -7.96 5.52 -1.95
CA LYS A 133 -6.95 6.22 -2.75
C LYS A 133 -6.12 5.26 -3.59
N ILE A 134 -5.71 4.12 -3.04
CA ILE A 134 -4.99 3.07 -3.78
C ILE A 134 -5.83 2.53 -4.95
N LYS A 135 -7.14 2.33 -4.74
CA LYS A 135 -8.07 1.90 -5.80
C LYS A 135 -8.19 2.90 -6.95
N HIS A 136 -7.93 4.17 -6.68
CA HIS A 136 -8.02 5.27 -7.65
C HIS A 136 -6.64 5.86 -8.01
N ARG A 137 -5.55 5.14 -7.71
CA ARG A 137 -4.20 5.59 -8.05
C ARG A 137 -4.03 5.76 -9.55
N ASN A 138 -3.23 6.72 -9.97
CA ASN A 138 -2.79 6.85 -11.35
C ASN A 138 -1.52 5.99 -11.54
N GLU A 139 -1.63 4.92 -12.33
CA GLU A 139 -0.55 3.95 -12.56
C GLU A 139 0.71 4.56 -13.20
N ASN A 140 0.57 5.69 -13.90
CA ASN A 140 1.70 6.40 -14.53
C ASN A 140 2.41 7.37 -13.58
N GLN A 141 1.85 7.57 -12.38
CA GLN A 141 2.36 8.49 -11.37
C GLN A 141 2.57 7.74 -10.07
N VAL A 142 3.33 6.65 -10.15
CA VAL A 142 3.70 5.84 -9.00
C VAL A 142 5.20 5.69 -8.97
N ASP A 143 5.77 5.92 -7.79
CA ASP A 143 7.18 5.70 -7.53
C ASP A 143 7.33 5.33 -6.04
N PHE A 144 8.55 5.04 -5.61
CA PHE A 144 8.84 4.61 -4.25
C PHE A 144 10.05 5.36 -3.70
N ARG A 145 10.29 5.19 -2.41
CA ARG A 145 11.58 5.46 -1.78
C ARG A 145 11.86 4.47 -0.67
N PHE A 146 13.11 4.44 -0.24
CA PHE A 146 13.53 3.73 0.96
C PHE A 146 13.98 4.72 2.03
N ASP A 147 13.30 4.70 3.18
CA ASP A 147 13.68 5.47 4.37
C ASP A 147 14.19 4.47 5.42
N ASP A 148 15.51 4.33 5.55
CA ASP A 148 16.18 3.26 6.30
C ASP A 148 15.71 1.86 5.85
N GLN A 149 14.87 1.19 6.65
CA GLN A 149 14.29 -0.14 6.37
C GLN A 149 12.85 -0.06 5.87
N ASN A 150 12.33 1.15 5.63
CA ASN A 150 10.95 1.35 5.22
C ASN A 150 10.85 1.46 3.71
N HIS A 151 10.04 0.58 3.12
CA HIS A 151 9.60 0.74 1.75
C HIS A 151 8.38 1.65 1.71
N ILE A 152 8.54 2.85 1.17
CA ILE A 152 7.47 3.85 1.04
C ILE A 152 7.02 3.89 -0.42
N LEU A 153 5.74 3.67 -0.64
CA LEU A 153 5.09 3.86 -1.93
C LEU A 153 4.49 5.26 -1.98
N VAL A 154 4.74 5.99 -3.07
CA VAL A 154 4.19 7.33 -3.32
C VAL A 154 3.45 7.32 -4.65
N PHE A 155 2.21 7.79 -4.66
CA PHE A 155 1.39 7.77 -5.87
C PHE A 155 0.46 8.98 -6.00
N GLY A 156 0.26 9.40 -7.24
CA GLY A 156 -0.76 10.37 -7.62
C GLY A 156 -2.15 9.73 -7.64
N VAL A 157 -3.16 10.52 -7.32
CA VAL A 157 -4.57 10.15 -7.40
C VAL A 157 -5.30 11.21 -8.18
N ASP A 158 -5.94 10.78 -9.27
CA ASP A 158 -6.81 11.63 -10.07
C ASP A 158 -8.21 11.71 -9.46
N GLY A 159 -8.77 12.91 -9.50
CA GLY A 159 -10.16 13.19 -9.19
C GLY A 159 -11.06 13.08 -10.42
N TYR A 160 -12.24 13.70 -10.32
CA TYR A 160 -13.20 13.73 -11.42
C TYR A 160 -12.60 14.35 -12.69
N LYS A 161 -12.86 13.74 -13.85
CA LYS A 161 -12.33 14.17 -15.17
C LYS A 161 -10.79 14.19 -15.26
N ASN A 162 -10.09 13.27 -14.60
CA ASN A 162 -8.62 13.16 -14.63
C ASN A 162 -7.92 14.45 -14.19
N GLN A 163 -8.55 15.17 -13.26
CA GLN A 163 -7.94 16.33 -12.63
C GLN A 163 -7.08 15.87 -11.46
N PRO A 164 -5.85 16.38 -11.33
CA PRO A 164 -5.04 16.18 -10.14
C PRO A 164 -5.82 16.45 -8.86
N GLN A 165 -5.85 15.47 -7.96
CA GLN A 165 -6.55 15.62 -6.69
C GLN A 165 -5.58 15.57 -5.51
N SER A 166 -4.71 14.57 -5.46
CA SER A 166 -3.83 14.36 -4.32
C SER A 166 -2.63 13.49 -4.66
N ILE A 167 -1.56 13.65 -3.89
CA ILE A 167 -0.44 12.71 -3.85
C ILE A 167 -0.47 12.02 -2.49
N VAL A 168 -0.30 10.71 -2.47
CA VAL A 168 -0.40 9.88 -1.26
C VAL A 168 0.90 9.15 -1.06
N GLU A 169 1.33 9.01 0.19
CA GLU A 169 2.39 8.07 0.55
C GLU A 169 1.93 7.07 1.61
N VAL A 170 2.47 5.86 1.51
CA VAL A 170 2.18 4.75 2.42
C VAL A 170 3.43 3.92 2.65
N ASN A 171 3.68 3.58 3.91
CA ASN A 171 4.68 2.60 4.30
C ASN A 171 4.10 1.19 4.12
N ILE A 172 4.75 0.35 3.30
CA ILE A 172 4.27 -1.01 2.97
C ILE A 172 4.18 -1.90 4.22
N THR A 173 5.14 -1.80 5.15
CA THR A 173 5.10 -2.55 6.41
C THR A 173 3.88 -2.16 7.24
N ASN A 174 3.59 -0.85 7.35
CA ASN A 174 2.41 -0.39 8.08
C ASN A 174 1.10 -0.85 7.42
N PHE A 175 1.02 -0.76 6.08
CA PHE A 175 -0.09 -1.28 5.29
C PHE A 175 -0.33 -2.77 5.56
N CYS A 176 0.72 -3.60 5.52
CA CYS A 176 0.65 -5.03 5.83
C CYS A 176 0.19 -5.28 7.26
N ASN A 177 0.69 -4.52 8.24
CA ASN A 177 0.31 -4.65 9.64
C ASN A 177 -1.18 -4.36 9.87
N LEU A 178 -1.70 -3.27 9.31
CA LEU A 178 -3.13 -2.93 9.40
C LEU A 178 -4.00 -3.95 8.67
N SER A 179 -3.57 -4.40 7.49
CA SER A 179 -4.26 -5.47 6.76
C SER A 179 -4.35 -6.75 7.59
N ARG A 180 -3.27 -7.12 8.29
CA ARG A 180 -3.22 -8.31 9.14
C ARG A 180 -4.11 -8.19 10.37
N LYS A 181 -4.12 -7.01 11.01
CA LYS A 181 -5.06 -6.74 12.10
C LYS A 181 -6.49 -6.96 11.60
N ILE A 182 -6.87 -6.38 10.47
CA ILE A 182 -8.21 -6.56 9.87
C ILE A 182 -8.50 -8.02 9.55
N ALA A 183 -7.57 -8.75 8.95
CA ALA A 183 -7.72 -10.17 8.63
C ALA A 183 -8.03 -11.02 9.87
N SER A 184 -7.39 -10.69 11.00
CA SER A 184 -7.56 -11.41 12.27
C SER A 184 -8.85 -11.11 13.03
N ILE A 185 -9.61 -10.10 12.62
CA ILE A 185 -10.88 -9.76 13.28
C ILE A 185 -11.92 -10.83 12.92
N SER A 186 -12.74 -11.23 13.90
CA SER A 186 -13.77 -12.27 13.72
C SER A 186 -15.19 -11.74 13.97
N ASP A 187 -15.37 -10.40 13.96
CA ASP A 187 -16.69 -9.74 14.06
C ASP A 187 -17.68 -10.24 13.00
#